data_AF-A0A8T3P2N8-F1
#
_entry.id   AF-A0A8T3P2N8-F1
#
_cell.length_a   1.000
_cell.length_b   1.000
_cell.length_c   1.000
_cell.angle_alpha   90.00
_cell.angle_beta   90.00
_cell.angle_gamma   90.00
#
_symmetry.space_group_name_H-M   'P 1'
#
loop_
_entity.id
_entity.type
_entity.pdbx_description
1 polymer ?
#
loop_
_entity_poly.entity_id
_entity_poly.type
_entity_poly.pdbx_seq_one_letter_code
_entity_poly.pdbx_strand_id
1 'polypeptide(L)' 'MIARLEQAGFVNKGGKGTHRNYIHPRVAHPVSITGKSGDDAKHYQIRAAELAIEESQK' A
#
# COMPACT_ATOMS: atom_id res chain seq x y z
N MET A 1 7.25 -2.57 -4.27
CA MET A 1 6.25 -1.77 -3.52
C MET A 1 5.68 -2.52 -2.33
N ILE A 2 4.98 -3.65 -2.55
CA ILE A 2 4.33 -4.42 -1.47
C ILE A 2 5.28 -4.72 -0.30
N ALA A 3 6.49 -5.22 -0.61
CA ALA A 3 7.49 -5.49 0.41
C ALA A 3 7.88 -4.27 1.27
N ARG A 4 7.84 -3.04 0.73
CA ARG A 4 8.11 -1.82 1.51
C ARG A 4 6.96 -1.48 2.46
N LEU A 5 5.72 -1.69 2.03
CA LEU A 5 4.55 -1.52 2.90
C LEU A 5 4.59 -2.53 4.04
N GLU A 6 4.88 -3.80 3.73
CA GLU A 6 5.01 -4.86 4.75
C GLU A 6 6.16 -4.58 5.73
N GLN A 7 7.32 -4.11 5.23
CA GLN A 7 8.45 -3.69 6.07
C GLN A 7 8.12 -2.48 6.96
N ALA A 8 7.27 -1.57 6.48
CA ALA A 8 6.76 -0.45 7.25
C ALA A 8 5.64 -0.85 8.22
N GLY A 9 5.33 -2.14 8.35
CA GLY A 9 4.32 -2.66 9.29
C GLY A 9 2.88 -2.62 8.77
N PHE A 10 2.66 -2.32 7.49
CA PHE A 10 1.33 -2.37 6.91
C PHE A 10 0.85 -3.82 6.76
N VAL A 11 -0.41 -4.05 7.09
CA VAL A 11 -1.05 -5.37 7.00
C VAL A 11 -2.00 -5.39 5.81
N ASN A 12 -1.88 -6.44 4.99
CA ASN A 12 -2.81 -6.67 3.89
C ASN A 12 -4.17 -7.12 4.45
N LYS A 13 -5.22 -6.29 4.27
CA LYS A 13 -6.60 -6.58 4.69
C LYS A 13 -7.40 -7.34 3.61
N GLY A 14 -6.75 -7.75 2.53
CA GLY A 14 -7.38 -8.28 1.34
C GLY A 14 -8.04 -7.19 0.49
N GLY A 15 -8.73 -7.63 -0.54
CA GLY A 15 -9.47 -6.78 -1.46
C GLY A 15 -10.22 -7.63 -2.48
N LYS A 16 -11.13 -7.01 -3.22
CA LYS A 16 -11.91 -7.72 -4.24
C LYS A 16 -11.09 -7.82 -5.53
N GLY A 17 -10.93 -9.03 -6.08
CA GLY A 17 -10.22 -9.25 -7.34
C GLY A 17 -8.70 -9.09 -7.21
N THR A 18 -8.08 -8.30 -8.09
CA THR A 18 -6.62 -8.04 -8.10
C THR A 18 -6.20 -6.87 -7.21
N HIS A 19 -7.14 -6.30 -6.46
CA HIS A 19 -6.90 -5.20 -5.56
C HIS A 19 -6.45 -5.76 -4.21
N ARG A 20 -5.38 -5.20 -3.64
CA ARG A 20 -4.92 -5.47 -2.29
C ARG A 20 -4.93 -4.16 -1.50
N ASN A 21 -5.58 -4.16 -0.33
CA ASN A 21 -5.60 -3.00 0.55
C ASN A 21 -4.65 -3.23 1.73
N TYR A 22 -3.78 -2.27 1.98
CA TYR A 22 -2.82 -2.27 3.08
C TYR A 22 -3.24 -1.23 4.12
N ILE A 23 -3.31 -1.63 5.39
CA ILE A 23 -3.68 -0.77 6.50
C ILE A 23 -2.53 -0.67 7.50
N HIS A 24 -2.40 0.47 8.16
CA HIS A 24 -1.43 0.67 9.24
C HIS A 24 -2.11 1.44 10.39
N PRO A 25 -1.88 1.08 11.68
CA PRO A 25 -2.55 1.73 12.81
C PRO A 25 -2.33 3.25 12.92
N ARG A 26 -1.18 3.74 12.43
CA ARG A 26 -0.80 5.16 12.44
C ARG A 26 -1.23 5.93 11.19
N VAL A 27 -1.82 5.26 10.20
CA VAL A 27 -2.21 5.88 8.92
C VAL A 27 -3.71 5.88 8.81
N ALA A 28 -4.30 7.06 8.63
CA ALA A 28 -5.76 7.19 8.62
C ALA A 28 -6.41 6.51 7.40
N HIS A 29 -5.70 6.46 6.28
CA HIS A 29 -6.23 5.99 5.00
C HIS A 29 -5.56 4.69 4.52
N PRO A 30 -6.32 3.68 4.08
CA PRO A 30 -5.76 2.45 3.52
C PRO A 30 -5.06 2.71 2.19
N VAL A 31 -3.91 2.07 1.99
CA VAL A 31 -3.19 2.08 0.70
C VAL A 31 -3.75 0.99 -0.20
N SER A 32 -4.39 1.40 -1.29
CA SER A 32 -4.95 0.46 -2.28
C SER A 32 -3.96 0.23 -3.42
N ILE A 33 -3.47 -1.00 -3.54
CA ILE A 33 -2.59 -1.43 -4.63
C ILE A 33 -3.41 -2.29 -5.60
N THR A 34 -3.47 -1.87 -6.86
CA THR A 34 -4.24 -2.54 -7.92
C THR A 34 -3.27 -3.09 -8.96
N GLY A 35 -3.33 -4.38 -9.26
CA GLY A 35 -2.57 -4.96 -10.37
C GLY A 35 -2.14 -6.39 -10.10
N LYS A 36 -1.96 -7.14 -11.20
CA LYS A 36 -1.22 -8.41 -11.17
C LYS A 36 0.25 -8.09 -10.92
N SER A 37 0.93 -8.94 -10.17
CA SER A 37 2.38 -8.85 -9.95
C SER A 37 3.08 -8.86 -11.32
N GLY A 38 3.53 -7.70 -11.81
CA GLY A 38 4.18 -7.56 -13.12
C GLY A 38 3.57 -6.50 -14.06
N ASP A 39 2.42 -5.92 -13.73
CA ASP A 39 1.85 -4.78 -14.47
C ASP A 39 2.39 -3.47 -13.87
N ASP A 40 2.73 -2.49 -14.71
CA ASP A 40 3.33 -1.22 -14.25
C ASP A 40 2.44 -0.57 -13.18
N ALA A 41 2.94 -0.54 -11.95
CA ALA A 41 2.23 0.10 -10.85
C ALA A 41 2.04 1.57 -11.22
N LYS A 42 0.78 1.98 -11.37
CA LYS A 42 0.45 3.35 -11.79
C LYS A 42 1.17 4.32 -10.86
N HIS A 43 1.87 5.32 -11.40
CA HIS A 43 2.68 6.26 -10.62
C HIS A 43 1.97 6.85 -9.38
N TYR A 44 0.65 7.03 -9.45
CA TYR A 44 -0.14 7.49 -8.31
C TYR A 44 -0.10 6.52 -7.12
N GLN A 45 -0.06 5.20 -7.36
CA GLN A 45 0.02 4.17 -6.31
C GLN A 45 1.38 4.18 -5.64
N ILE A 46 2.42 4.49 -6.43
CA ILE A 46 3.77 4.65 -5.90
C ILE A 46 3.82 5.79 -4.90
N ARG A 47 3.35 6.97 -5.33
CA ARG A 47 3.30 8.16 -4.47
C ARG A 47 2.40 7.96 -3.25
N ALA A 48 1.24 7.34 -3.41
CA ALA A 48 0.33 7.07 -2.30
C ALA A 48 0.95 6.15 -1.24
N ALA A 49 1.68 5.12 -1.67
CA ALA A 49 2.36 4.22 -0.74
C ALA A 49 3.55 4.89 -0.04
N GLU A 50 4.32 5.74 -0.73
CA GLU A 50 5.41 6.49 -0.11
C GLU A 50 4.92 7.47 0.95
N LEU A 51 3.87 8.24 0.66
CA LEU A 51 3.25 9.15 1.63
C LEU A 51 2.71 8.41 2.85
N ALA A 52 2.07 7.26 2.64
CA ALA A 52 1.57 6.44 3.75
C ALA A 52 2.71 5.89 4.61
N ILE A 53 3.83 5.47 4.00
CA ILE A 53 5.01 5.02 4.76
C ILE A 53 5.59 6.18 5.58
N GLU A 54 5.68 7.38 5.01
CA GLU A 54 6.13 8.57 5.77
C GLU A 54 5.19 8.87 6.95
N GLU A 55 3.87 8.84 6.72
CA GLU A 55 2.86 9.03 7.77
C GLU A 55 2.95 7.95 8.87
N SER A 56 3.24 6.70 8.50
CA SER A 56 3.41 5.61 9.47
C SER A 56 4.63 5.76 10.39
N GLN A 57 5.62 6.55 9.97
CA GLN A 57 6.87 6.76 10.72
C GLN A 57 6.87 8.02 11.58
N LYS A 58 5.91 8.93 11.37
CA LYS A 58 5.63 10.05 12.28
C LYS A 58 4.93 9.54 13.53
#